data_AF-A0A9R1H107-F1
#
_entry.id   AF-A0A9R1H107-F1
#
_cell.length_a   1.000
_cell.length_b   1.000
_cell.length_c   1.000
_cell.angle_alpha   90.00
_cell.angle_beta   90.00
_cell.angle_gamma   90.00
#
_symmetry.space_group_name_H-M   'P 1'
#
loop_
_entity.id
_entity.type
_entity.pdbx_description
1 polymer ?
#
loop_
_entity_poly.entity_id
_entity_poly.type
_entity_poly.pdbx_seq_one_letter_code
_entity_poly.pdbx_strand_id
1 'polypeptide(L)' 'EFDGLKMERVMVMELWCVHPDRGMRLSIRQAVNVLRFEASLSSLPVRMPVATYGPLTIPLSSGTLVPSSVSGR' A
#
# COMPACT_ATOMS: atom_id res chain seq x y z
N GLU A 1 23.96 -18.04 10.49
CA GLU A 1 24.00 -17.53 9.11
C GLU A 1 22.61 -17.01 8.75
N PHE A 2 22.49 -15.78 8.25
CA PHE A 2 21.20 -15.25 7.79
C PHE A 2 21.00 -15.69 6.34
N ASP A 3 19.84 -16.28 6.05
CA ASP A 3 19.44 -16.66 4.71
C ASP A 3 19.15 -15.39 3.90
N GLY A 4 19.98 -15.12 2.88
CA GLY A 4 19.87 -13.93 2.04
C GLY A 4 18.49 -13.79 1.39
N LEU A 5 17.84 -14.91 1.03
CA LEU A 5 16.50 -14.89 0.43
C LEU A 5 15.43 -14.46 1.43
N LYS A 6 15.57 -14.86 2.70
CA LYS A 6 14.67 -14.38 3.77
C LYS A 6 14.85 -12.88 3.98
N MET A 7 16.09 -12.41 3.94
CA MET A 7 16.41 -11.00 4.18
C MET A 7 15.91 -10.09 3.05
N GLU A 8 16.12 -10.49 1.79
CA GLU A 8 15.55 -9.80 0.62
C GLU A 8 14.03 -9.70 0.73
N ARG A 9 13.39 -10.81 1.10
CA ARG A 9 11.94 -10.90 1.21
C ARG A 9 11.37 -10.01 2.33
N VAL A 10 12.07 -9.89 3.46
CA VAL A 10 11.74 -8.93 4.52
C VAL A 10 11.86 -7.49 4.01
N MET A 11 12.96 -7.15 3.31
CA MET A 11 13.18 -5.79 2.80
C MET A 11 12.08 -5.38 1.80
N VAL A 12 11.72 -6.26 0.87
CA VAL A 12 10.65 -5.96 -0.10
C VAL A 12 9.29 -5.81 0.59
N MET A 13 8.99 -6.65 1.58
CA MET A 13 7.75 -6.57 2.35
C MET A 13 7.62 -5.26 3.13
N GLU A 14 8.69 -4.83 3.81
CA GLU A 14 8.71 -3.54 4.51
C GLU A 14 8.47 -2.38 3.56
N LEU A 15 9.07 -2.41 2.37
CA LEU A 15 8.89 -1.37 1.37
C LEU A 15 7.44 -1.29 0.85
N TRP A 16 6.78 -2.44 0.66
CA TRP A 16 5.34 -2.51 0.38
C TRP A 16 4.47 -1.96 1.52
N CYS A 17 4.86 -2.14 2.78
CA CYS A 17 4.12 -1.57 3.91
C CYS A 17 4.14 -0.03 3.94
N VAL A 18 5.19 0.60 3.39
CA VAL A 18 5.31 2.07 3.29
C VAL A 18 4.47 2.63 2.13
N HIS A 19 3.86 1.78 1.31
CA HIS A 19 3.08 2.20 0.16
C HIS A 19 1.97 3.23 0.55
N PRO A 20 1.84 4.35 -0.21
CA PRO A 20 0.88 5.41 0.10
C PRO A 20 -0.58 4.93 -0.02
N ASP A 21 -0.85 4.06 -0.99
CA ASP A 21 -2.14 3.38 -1.12
C ASP A 21 -2.30 2.28 -0.07
N ARG A 22 -3.34 2.40 0.77
CA ARG A 22 -3.68 1.41 1.81
C ARG A 22 -4.18 0.09 1.23
N GLY A 23 -4.78 0.08 0.04
CA GLY A 23 -5.27 -1.14 -0.61
C GLY A 23 -4.15 -2.04 -1.12
N MET A 24 -2.98 -1.45 -1.37
CA MET A 24 -1.77 -2.17 -1.79
C MET A 24 -0.87 -2.58 -0.63
N ARG A 25 -1.18 -2.20 0.61
CA ARG A 25 -0.44 -2.67 1.79
C ARG A 25 -0.73 -4.14 1.99
N LEU A 26 0.31 -4.96 2.03
CA LEU A 26 0.22 -6.38 2.35
C LEU A 26 -0.46 -6.56 3.70
N SER A 27 -1.48 -7.43 3.75
CA SER A 27 -2.05 -7.85 5.03
C SER A 27 -1.03 -8.66 5.83
N ILE A 28 -1.16 -8.68 7.16
CA ILE A 28 -0.29 -9.47 8.05
C ILE A 28 -0.28 -10.95 7.64
N ARG A 29 -1.42 -11.49 7.20
CA ARG A 29 -1.52 -12.89 6.74
C ARG A 29 -0.70 -13.13 5.47
N GLN A 30 -0.78 -12.22 4.50
CA GLN A 30 0.01 -12.32 3.28
C GLN A 30 1.51 -12.17 3.56
N ALA A 31 1.88 -11.22 4.42
CA ALA A 31 3.25 -11.02 4.89
C ALA A 31 3.84 -12.31 5.48
N VAL A 32 3.11 -12.98 6.40
CA VAL A 32 3.56 -14.25 7.00
C VAL A 32 3.71 -15.36 5.95
N ASN A 33 2.76 -15.50 5.02
CA ASN A 33 2.84 -16.52 3.97
C ASN A 33 4.02 -16.28 3.02
N VAL A 34 4.29 -15.01 2.70
CA VAL A 34 5.49 -14.63 1.94
C VAL A 34 6.72 -15.01 2.75
N LEU A 35 6.88 -14.61 4.02
CA LEU A 35 8.05 -14.97 4.84
C LEU A 35 8.27 -16.49 4.98
N ARG A 36 7.19 -17.29 4.92
CA ARG A 36 7.25 -18.76 4.96
C ARG A 36 7.54 -19.42 3.62
N PHE A 37 7.72 -18.66 2.55
CA PHE A 37 7.86 -19.17 1.17
C PHE A 37 6.62 -19.90 0.63
N GLU A 38 5.47 -19.70 1.26
CA GLU A 38 4.19 -20.30 0.85
C GLU A 38 3.44 -19.44 -0.19
N ALA A 39 3.92 -18.22 -0.42
CA ALA A 39 3.42 -17.31 -1.45
C ALA A 39 4.58 -16.64 -2.21
N SER A 40 4.31 -16.23 -3.45
CA SER A 40 5.22 -15.42 -4.25
C SER A 40 5.33 -13.99 -3.71
N LEU A 41 6.52 -13.41 -3.82
CA LEU A 41 6.74 -12.00 -3.58
C LEU A 41 6.04 -11.18 -4.68
N SER A 42 5.27 -10.16 -4.28
CA SER A 42 4.75 -9.18 -5.21
C SER A 42 5.92 -8.39 -5.81
N SER A 43 6.00 -8.35 -7.15
CA SER A 43 7.04 -7.60 -7.86
C SER A 43 6.96 -6.13 -7.47
N LEU A 44 8.00 -5.62 -6.82
CA LEU A 44 8.05 -4.22 -6.44
C LEU A 44 8.34 -3.36 -7.68
N PRO A 45 7.62 -2.26 -7.90
CA PRO A 45 7.97 -1.32 -8.96
C PRO A 45 9.36 -0.72 -8.70
N VAL A 46 10.16 -0.57 -9.77
CA VAL A 46 11.52 0.01 -9.70
C VAL A 46 11.52 1.46 -9.21
N ARG A 47 10.41 2.18 -9.40
CA ARG A 47 10.21 3.53 -8.88
C ARG A 47 9.08 3.51 -7.86
N MET A 48 9.32 4.11 -6.69
CA MET A 48 8.25 4.31 -5.71
C MET A 48 7.14 5.16 -6.34
N PRO A 49 5.88 4.70 -6.29
CA PRO A 49 4.79 5.47 -6.82
C PRO A 49 4.64 6.77 -6.02
N VAL A 50 4.47 7.87 -6.74
CA VAL A 50 4.21 9.18 -6.12
C VAL A 50 2.91 9.06 -5.33
N ALA A 51 2.96 9.47 -4.06
CA ALA A 51 1.80 9.45 -3.19
C ALA A 51 0.69 10.31 -3.81
N THR A 52 -0.28 9.63 -4.43
CA THR A 52 -1.41 10.29 -5.05
C THR A 52 -2.49 10.37 -3.99
N TYR A 53 -2.45 11.45 -3.20
CA TYR A 53 -3.52 11.79 -2.27
C TYR A 53 -4.67 12.42 -3.06
N GLY A 54 -5.37 11.59 -3.84
CA GLY A 54 -6.64 12.00 -4.46
C GLY A 54 -7.73 12.05 -3.40
N PRO A 55 -8.77 12.90 -3.56
CA PRO A 55 -9.97 12.77 -2.76
C PRO A 55 -10.46 11.32 -2.89
N LEU A 56 -10.85 10.71 -1.77
CA LEU A 56 -11.48 9.39 -1.77
C LEU A 56 -12.67 9.43 -2.74
N THR A 57 -12.50 8.96 -3.97
CA THR A 57 -13.62 8.58 -4.82
C THR A 57 -14.15 7.27 -4.27
N ILE A 58 -14.82 7.37 -3.13
CA ILE A 58 -15.79 6.38 -2.72
C ILE A 58 -16.80 6.39 -3.89
N PRO A 59 -17.06 5.26 -4.57
CA PRO A 59 -18.20 5.19 -5.47
C PRO A 59 -19.43 5.36 -4.57
N LEU A 60 -19.82 6.62 -4.47
CA LEU A 60 -20.94 7.13 -3.73
C LEU A 60 -22.18 6.63 -4.47
N SER A 61 -22.57 5.40 -4.17
CA SER A 61 -23.99 5.11 -4.14
C SER A 61 -24.56 5.98 -3.01
N SER A 62 -25.05 7.16 -3.41
CA SER A 62 -25.90 8.09 -2.64
C SER A 62 -25.21 9.06 -1.67
N GLY A 63 -25.07 10.33 -2.09
CA GLY A 63 -24.94 11.48 -1.17
C GLY A 63 -23.81 12.47 -1.45
N THR A 64 -24.01 13.36 -2.43
CA THR A 64 -23.08 14.44 -2.81
C THR A 64 -22.63 15.25 -1.59
N LEU A 65 -21.33 15.31 -1.31
CA LEU A 65 -20.75 16.32 -0.43
C LEU A 65 -19.78 17.17 -1.26
N VAL A 66 -20.31 18.29 -1.76
CA VAL A 66 -19.54 19.39 -2.32
C VAL A 66 -18.71 19.99 -1.18
N PRO A 67 -17.39 20.18 -1.33
CA PRO A 67 -16.64 20.93 -0.35
C PRO A 67 -17.08 22.39 -0.45
N SER A 68 -17.81 22.88 0.56
CA SER A 68 -18.21 24.27 0.67
C SER A 68 -16.96 25.15 0.74
N SER A 69 -16.77 25.97 -0.29
CA SER A 69 -15.73 27.01 -0.30
C SER A 69 -16.02 28.01 0.82
N VAL A 70 -15.11 28.12 1.79
CA VAL A 70 -15.15 29.20 2.78
C VAL A 70 -14.59 30.47 2.13
N SER A 71 -15.47 31.35 1.68
CA SER A 71 -15.09 32.71 1.28
C SER A 71 -15.06 33.59 2.53
N GLY A 72 -13.87 33.80 3.08
CA GLY A 72 -13.66 34.76 4.16
C GLY A 72 -13.73 36.20 3.63
N ARG A 73 -14.58 37.03 4.25
CA ARG A 73 -14.50 38.49 4.24
C ARG A 73 -14.28 38.95 5.68
#